data_AF-A0A2E7VSL1-F1
#
_entry.id   AF-A0A2E7VSL1-F1
#
_cell.length_a   1.000
_cell.length_b   1.000
_cell.length_c   1.000
_cell.angle_alpha   90.00
_cell.angle_beta   90.00
_cell.angle_gamma   90.00
#
_symmetry.space_group_name_H-M   'P 1'
#
loop_
_entity.id
_entity.type
_entity.pdbx_description
1 polymer ?
#
loop_
_entity_poly.entity_id
_entity_poly.type
_entity_poly.pdbx_seq_one_letter_code
_entity_poly.pdbx_strand_id
1 'polypeptide(L)'
;MKTIRICVISFVLLSFLSCNSDKVVFQNYKAFNKNQWHADSVVKFSFLNTDTLSQHEIELKIRHTVDYEYRNLFLFYQNDIKTDTLEVLLADKRGKWYGKGIGDIREVSVIVERQKFNNKKEIKYVLEQAMRYGKKEKIIRLQNLNSIGLRIIKKNK
;
A
#
# COMPACT_ATOMS: atom_id res chain seq x y z
N MET A 1 -44.88 23.25 -28.38
CA MET A 1 -43.46 22.84 -28.22
C MET A 1 -42.89 23.18 -26.83
N LYS A 2 -43.55 22.79 -25.72
CA LYS A 2 -43.07 23.11 -24.35
C LYS A 2 -42.77 21.88 -23.48
N THR A 3 -43.08 20.67 -23.95
CA THR A 3 -42.92 19.42 -23.20
C THR A 3 -41.55 18.74 -23.39
N ILE A 4 -40.82 19.03 -24.48
CA ILE A 4 -39.52 18.39 -24.79
C ILE A 4 -38.40 18.86 -23.84
N ARG A 5 -38.45 20.10 -23.33
CA ARG A 5 -37.42 20.65 -22.43
C ARG A 5 -37.38 19.99 -21.05
N ILE A 6 -38.52 19.47 -20.56
CA ILE A 6 -38.61 18.86 -19.22
C ILE A 6 -37.99 17.46 -19.22
N CYS A 7 -38.09 16.70 -20.31
CA CYS A 7 -37.47 15.37 -20.43
C CYS A 7 -35.92 15.44 -20.49
N VAL A 8 -35.36 16.48 -21.11
CA VAL A 8 -33.89 16.65 -21.21
C VAL A 8 -33.26 16.94 -19.85
N ILE A 9 -33.95 17.70 -18.99
CA ILE A 9 -33.46 18.01 -17.62
C ILE A 9 -33.51 16.75 -16.72
N SER A 10 -34.50 15.87 -16.93
CA SER A 10 -34.61 14.60 -16.20
C SER A 10 -33.49 13.61 -16.56
N PHE A 11 -33.06 13.56 -17.83
CA PHE A 11 -32.00 12.66 -18.28
C PHE A 11 -30.60 13.07 -17.78
N VAL A 12 -30.34 14.37 -17.61
CA VAL A 12 -29.05 14.87 -17.09
C VAL A 12 -28.89 14.59 -15.58
N LEU A 13 -29.99 14.45 -14.82
CA LEU A 13 -29.95 14.13 -13.39
C LEU A 13 -29.60 12.66 -13.10
N LEU A 14 -29.83 11.74 -14.04
CA LEU A 14 -29.58 10.30 -13.87
C LEU A 14 -28.13 9.88 -14.13
N SER A 15 -27.30 10.76 -14.71
CA SER A 15 -25.90 10.45 -15.06
C SER A 15 -24.92 10.41 -13.88
N PHE A 16 -25.35 10.67 -12.63
CA PHE A 16 -24.47 10.77 -11.46
C PHE A 16 -24.45 9.53 -10.55
N LEU A 17 -25.11 8.42 -10.91
CA LEU A 17 -25.31 7.28 -9.99
C LEU A 17 -24.36 6.08 -10.14
N SER A 18 -23.27 6.18 -10.90
CA SER A 18 -22.25 5.11 -10.89
C SER A 18 -20.94 5.59 -10.28
N CYS A 19 -20.93 5.65 -8.95
CA CYS A 19 -19.69 5.66 -8.19
C CYS A 19 -19.48 4.25 -7.63
N ASN A 20 -18.96 3.34 -8.45
CA ASN A 20 -18.28 2.13 -7.94
C ASN A 20 -17.01 2.59 -7.22
N SER A 21 -17.19 3.20 -6.05
CA SER A 21 -16.11 3.73 -5.24
C SER A 21 -15.56 2.59 -4.40
N ASP A 22 -14.41 2.09 -4.83
CA ASP A 22 -13.48 1.40 -3.95
C ASP A 22 -13.33 2.18 -2.65
N LYS A 23 -13.69 1.55 -1.54
CA LYS A 23 -13.72 2.22 -0.24
C LYS A 23 -12.44 1.89 0.52
N VAL A 24 -11.66 2.91 0.85
CA VAL A 24 -10.54 2.74 1.79
C VAL A 24 -11.12 2.50 3.18
N VAL A 25 -10.86 1.31 3.74
CA VAL A 25 -11.36 0.92 5.07
C VAL A 25 -10.27 0.98 6.14
N PHE A 26 -9.01 1.02 5.72
CA PHE A 26 -7.86 1.21 6.60
C PHE A 26 -6.73 1.92 5.87
N GLN A 27 -6.04 2.84 6.55
CA GLN A 27 -4.79 3.40 6.08
C GLN A 27 -3.96 3.87 7.27
N ASN A 28 -2.70 3.45 7.34
CA ASN A 28 -1.76 3.91 8.36
C ASN A 28 -0.32 3.88 7.82
N TYR A 29 0.56 4.70 8.38
CA TYR A 29 1.98 4.77 8.06
C TYR A 29 2.82 4.67 9.32
N LYS A 30 3.93 3.94 9.25
CA LYS A 30 4.98 3.89 10.26
C LYS A 30 6.21 4.57 9.70
N ALA A 31 6.56 5.73 10.27
CA ALA A 31 7.73 6.49 9.90
C ALA A 31 8.97 5.99 10.64
N PHE A 32 10.11 6.07 9.95
CA PHE A 32 11.40 5.70 10.51
C PHE A 32 12.16 6.95 10.93
N ASN A 33 12.69 6.94 12.16
CA ASN A 33 13.50 8.04 12.65
C ASN A 33 14.74 8.22 11.77
N LYS A 34 15.05 9.46 11.40
CA LYS A 34 16.17 9.82 10.50
C LYS A 34 16.16 9.06 9.18
N ASN A 35 14.99 8.63 8.69
CA ASN A 35 14.85 7.81 7.48
C ASN A 35 15.66 6.49 7.52
N GLN A 36 15.78 5.88 8.70
CA GLN A 36 16.57 4.66 8.91
C GLN A 36 15.72 3.52 9.44
N TRP A 37 15.62 2.43 8.67
CA TRP A 37 14.98 1.20 9.14
C TRP A 37 16.01 0.19 9.62
N HIS A 38 16.01 -0.10 10.92
CA HIS A 38 16.91 -1.08 11.51
C HIS A 38 16.42 -2.51 11.27
N ALA A 39 17.35 -3.46 11.07
CA ALA A 39 17.02 -4.84 10.71
C ALA A 39 16.32 -5.66 11.82
N ASP A 40 16.38 -5.22 13.07
CA ASP A 40 15.66 -5.81 14.20
C ASP A 40 14.30 -5.16 14.45
N SER A 41 13.98 -4.10 13.71
CA SER A 41 12.79 -3.29 13.94
C SER A 41 11.66 -3.78 13.06
N VAL A 42 10.58 -4.19 13.71
CA VAL A 42 9.42 -4.77 13.03
C VAL A 42 8.33 -3.72 12.85
N VAL A 43 7.80 -3.60 11.64
CA VAL A 43 6.64 -2.74 11.35
C VAL A 43 5.36 -3.55 11.54
N LYS A 44 4.46 -3.07 12.40
CA LYS A 44 3.20 -3.75 12.71
C LYS A 44 1.99 -2.86 12.43
N PHE A 45 0.97 -3.45 11.81
CA PHE A 45 -0.35 -2.86 11.63
C PHE A 45 -1.43 -3.81 12.16
N SER A 46 -2.46 -3.22 12.76
CA SER A 46 -3.65 -3.92 13.23
C SER A 46 -4.86 -3.39 12.49
N PHE A 47 -5.62 -4.27 11.86
CA PHE A 47 -6.87 -3.95 11.17
C PHE A 47 -8.01 -4.77 11.75
N LEU A 48 -9.05 -4.10 12.28
CA LEU A 48 -10.27 -4.77 12.70
C LEU A 48 -11.19 -4.99 11.50
N ASN A 49 -11.25 -6.23 11.01
CA ASN A 49 -12.18 -6.58 9.94
C ASN A 49 -13.61 -6.69 10.47
N THR A 50 -14.55 -5.99 9.84
CA THR A 50 -15.99 -6.03 10.15
C THR A 50 -16.83 -6.58 9.00
N ASP A 51 -16.23 -6.87 7.84
CA ASP A 51 -16.90 -7.32 6.62
C ASP A 51 -16.33 -8.65 6.13
N THR A 52 -17.19 -9.65 5.98
CA THR A 52 -16.83 -11.00 5.50
C THR A 52 -17.38 -11.32 4.13
N LEU A 53 -18.00 -10.36 3.44
CA LEU A 53 -18.66 -10.56 2.15
C LEU A 53 -17.83 -9.97 1.01
N SER A 54 -17.21 -8.81 1.24
CA SER A 54 -16.44 -8.10 0.22
C SER A 54 -14.99 -8.57 0.08
N GLN A 55 -14.48 -8.47 -1.14
CA GLN A 55 -13.06 -8.65 -1.42
C GLN A 55 -12.31 -7.38 -1.01
N HIS A 56 -11.11 -7.56 -0.47
CA HIS A 56 -10.21 -6.50 -0.08
C HIS A 56 -8.90 -6.61 -0.85
N GLU A 57 -8.36 -5.46 -1.26
CA GLU A 57 -6.98 -5.33 -1.71
C GLU A 57 -6.13 -4.74 -0.59
N ILE A 58 -5.02 -5.40 -0.30
CA ILE A 58 -4.02 -4.94 0.65
C ILE A 58 -2.90 -4.32 -0.16
N GLU A 59 -2.74 -3.01 0.00
CA GLU A 59 -1.75 -2.18 -0.68
C GLU A 59 -0.67 -1.77 0.32
N LEU A 60 0.59 -2.09 0.01
CA LEU A 60 1.73 -1.50 0.69
C LEU A 60 2.11 -0.18 0.03
N LYS A 61 2.48 0.77 0.86
CA LYS A 61 2.98 2.08 0.44
C LYS A 61 4.37 2.29 0.99
N ILE A 62 5.32 2.63 0.14
CA ILE A 62 6.73 2.73 0.50
C ILE A 62 7.19 4.14 0.18
N ARG A 63 7.60 4.88 1.20
CA ARG A 63 8.19 6.21 1.03
C ARG A 63 9.69 6.11 1.23
N HIS A 64 10.44 6.52 0.22
CA HIS A 64 11.90 6.64 0.27
C HIS A 64 12.31 8.02 -0.24
N THR A 65 13.55 8.42 0.07
CA THR A 65 14.14 9.62 -0.54
C THR A 65 14.79 9.26 -1.88
N VAL A 66 15.13 10.26 -2.69
CA VAL A 66 15.88 10.06 -3.94
C VAL A 66 17.31 9.56 -3.72
N ASP A 67 17.82 9.62 -2.48
CA ASP A 67 19.15 9.14 -2.09
C ASP A 67 19.14 7.64 -1.69
N TYR A 68 18.01 6.95 -1.80
CA TYR A 68 17.94 5.51 -1.55
C TYR A 68 18.85 4.75 -2.52
N GLU A 69 19.66 3.83 -2.00
CA GLU A 69 20.78 3.25 -2.77
C GLU A 69 20.37 2.08 -3.68
N TYR A 70 19.18 1.51 -3.49
CA TYR A 70 18.77 0.27 -4.13
C TYR A 70 17.58 0.51 -5.07
N ARG A 71 17.51 -0.24 -6.17
CA ARG A 71 16.36 -0.18 -7.08
C ARG A 71 15.12 -0.91 -6.56
N ASN A 72 15.26 -1.67 -5.47
CA ASN A 72 14.23 -2.52 -4.91
C ASN A 72 14.33 -2.58 -3.38
N LEU A 73 13.26 -3.08 -2.78
CA LEU A 73 13.13 -3.34 -1.36
C LEU A 73 12.55 -4.74 -1.16
N PHE A 74 13.34 -5.62 -0.57
CA PHE A 74 12.89 -6.96 -0.15
C PHE A 74 12.32 -6.90 1.26
N LEU A 75 11.16 -7.53 1.45
CA LEU A 75 10.43 -7.55 2.72
C LEU A 75 10.01 -8.98 3.06
N PHE A 76 10.15 -9.36 4.32
CA PHE A 76 9.30 -10.42 4.87
C PHE A 76 7.96 -9.81 5.24
N TYR A 77 6.88 -10.37 4.72
CA TYR A 77 5.51 -9.95 4.97
C TYR A 77 4.75 -11.12 5.59
N GLN A 78 4.19 -10.89 6.76
CA GLN A 78 3.43 -11.89 7.49
C GLN A 78 2.08 -11.33 7.91
N ASN A 79 1.06 -12.17 7.81
CA ASN A 79 -0.23 -11.96 8.46
C ASN A 79 -0.66 -13.25 9.17
N ASP A 80 -1.85 -13.25 9.77
CA ASP A 80 -2.41 -14.42 10.48
C ASP A 80 -2.55 -15.69 9.61
N ILE A 81 -2.53 -15.56 8.28
CA ILE A 81 -2.84 -16.63 7.33
C ILE A 81 -1.56 -17.16 6.68
N LYS A 82 -0.63 -16.27 6.32
CA LYS A 82 0.57 -16.63 5.57
C LYS A 82 1.77 -15.74 5.89
N THR A 83 2.95 -16.29 5.59
CA THR A 83 4.21 -15.56 5.52
C THR A 83 4.71 -15.63 4.08
N ASP A 84 5.21 -14.51 3.57
CA ASP A 84 5.64 -14.34 2.19
C ASP A 84 6.89 -13.45 2.12
N THR A 85 7.65 -13.54 1.03
CA THR A 85 8.76 -12.63 0.75
C THR A 85 8.41 -11.77 -0.46
N LEU A 86 8.34 -10.46 -0.25
CA LEU A 86 7.97 -9.50 -1.28
C LEU A 86 9.21 -8.81 -1.83
N GLU A 87 9.29 -8.68 -3.15
CA GLU A 87 10.19 -7.74 -3.82
C GLU A 87 9.38 -6.55 -4.31
N VAL A 88 9.71 -5.36 -3.83
CA VAL A 88 9.09 -4.12 -4.32
C VAL A 88 10.10 -3.34 -5.12
N LEU A 89 9.83 -3.17 -6.41
CA LEU A 89 10.66 -2.33 -7.27
C LEU A 89 10.37 -0.86 -6.97
N LEU A 90 11.44 -0.10 -6.69
CA LEU A 90 11.41 1.33 -6.40
C LEU A 90 11.97 2.15 -7.56
N ALA A 91 12.82 1.57 -8.41
CA ALA A 91 13.31 2.19 -9.65
C ALA A 91 13.38 1.21 -10.81
N ASP A 92 13.39 1.77 -12.02
CA ASP A 92 13.68 1.02 -13.24
C ASP A 92 15.18 0.68 -13.38
N LYS A 93 15.53 -0.06 -14.44
CA LYS A 93 16.92 -0.46 -14.73
C LYS A 93 17.86 0.71 -15.02
N ARG A 94 17.34 1.89 -15.34
CA ARG A 94 18.10 3.12 -15.62
C ARG A 94 18.25 4.01 -14.38
N GLY A 95 17.71 3.58 -13.23
CA GLY A 95 17.74 4.34 -11.98
C GLY A 95 16.63 5.39 -11.88
N LYS A 96 15.66 5.41 -12.79
CA LYS A 96 14.51 6.31 -12.66
C LYS A 96 13.58 5.78 -11.58
N TRP A 97 13.37 6.56 -10.53
CA TRP A 97 12.44 6.24 -9.46
C TRP A 97 11.00 6.06 -9.98
N TYR A 98 10.35 5.00 -9.51
CA TYR A 98 8.92 4.81 -9.57
C TYR A 98 8.22 5.66 -8.50
N GLY A 99 6.89 5.70 -8.56
CA GLY A 99 6.08 6.42 -7.58
C GLY A 99 5.98 7.92 -7.85
N LYS A 100 5.34 8.62 -6.92
CA LYS A 100 5.08 10.06 -6.99
C LYS A 100 5.43 10.72 -5.65
N GLY A 101 5.74 12.01 -5.66
CA GLY A 101 5.95 12.76 -4.41
C GLY A 101 6.48 14.17 -4.66
N ILE A 102 6.67 14.90 -3.57
CA ILE A 102 7.14 16.30 -3.58
C ILE A 102 8.57 16.32 -3.06
N GLY A 103 9.41 17.18 -3.66
CA GLY A 103 10.82 17.28 -3.29
C GLY A 103 11.58 15.98 -3.55
N ASP A 104 12.31 15.55 -2.52
CA ASP A 104 13.14 14.35 -2.49
C ASP A 104 12.35 13.07 -2.16
N ILE A 105 11.09 13.15 -1.74
CA ILE A 105 10.29 11.98 -1.38
C ILE A 105 9.60 11.35 -2.59
N ARG A 106 9.62 10.01 -2.65
CA ARG A 106 8.88 9.19 -3.60
C ARG A 106 8.04 8.15 -2.85
N GLU A 107 6.75 8.09 -3.14
CA GLU A 107 5.81 7.07 -2.67
C GLU A 107 5.50 6.08 -3.80
N VAL A 108 5.86 4.82 -3.58
CA VAL A 108 5.47 3.69 -4.43
C VAL A 108 4.33 2.94 -3.74
N SER A 109 3.32 2.53 -4.52
CA SER A 109 2.18 1.74 -4.04
C SER A 109 2.13 0.40 -4.78
N VAL A 110 1.96 -0.70 -4.05
CA VAL A 110 1.92 -2.05 -4.61
C VAL A 110 0.84 -2.88 -3.91
N ILE A 111 -0.01 -3.54 -4.69
CA ILE A 111 -0.99 -4.51 -4.15
C ILE A 111 -0.25 -5.82 -3.88
N VAL A 112 -0.21 -6.22 -2.61
CA VAL A 112 0.52 -7.41 -2.17
C VAL A 112 -0.39 -8.60 -1.96
N GLU A 113 -1.68 -8.36 -1.75
CA GLU A 113 -2.65 -9.40 -1.50
C GLU A 113 -4.05 -8.96 -1.91
N ARG A 114 -4.82 -9.90 -2.44
CA ARG A 114 -6.25 -9.76 -2.67
C ARG A 114 -6.94 -10.90 -1.96
N GLN A 115 -7.80 -10.60 -1.00
CA GLN A 115 -8.47 -11.62 -0.22
C GLN A 115 -9.84 -11.20 0.24
N LYS A 116 -10.70 -12.19 0.45
CA LYS A 116 -11.94 -12.04 1.19
C LYS A 116 -11.71 -12.58 2.59
N PHE A 117 -11.93 -11.75 3.60
CA PHE A 117 -11.76 -12.17 4.98
C PHE A 117 -12.95 -13.04 5.39
N ASN A 118 -12.70 -14.23 5.92
CA ASN A 118 -13.77 -15.15 6.30
C ASN A 118 -14.37 -14.87 7.68
N ASN A 119 -13.68 -14.07 8.51
CA ASN A 119 -14.04 -13.82 9.90
C ASN A 119 -13.98 -12.33 10.25
N LYS A 120 -14.85 -11.90 11.17
CA LYS A 120 -14.81 -10.55 11.76
C LYS A 120 -13.88 -10.57 12.97
N LYS A 121 -12.62 -10.24 12.76
CA LYS A 121 -11.60 -10.19 13.81
C LYS A 121 -10.52 -9.16 13.51
N GLU A 122 -9.71 -8.86 14.50
CA GLU A 122 -8.45 -8.14 14.28
C GLU A 122 -7.49 -9.03 13.47
N ILE A 123 -6.85 -8.43 12.48
CA ILE A 123 -5.83 -9.05 11.63
C ILE A 123 -4.55 -8.23 11.79
N LYS A 124 -3.45 -8.92 12.07
CA LYS A 124 -2.14 -8.30 12.26
C LYS A 124 -1.32 -8.48 10.99
N TYR A 125 -0.69 -7.40 10.55
CA TYR A 125 0.27 -7.40 9.45
C TYR A 125 1.63 -7.01 10.00
N VAL A 126 2.63 -7.81 9.70
CA VAL A 126 3.99 -7.71 10.21
C VAL A 126 4.92 -7.61 9.01
N LEU A 127 5.76 -6.59 8.98
CA LEU A 127 6.76 -6.38 7.94
C LEU A 127 8.15 -6.21 8.54
N GLU A 128 9.11 -6.86 7.91
CA GLU A 128 10.53 -6.77 8.24
C GLU A 128 11.34 -6.58 6.96
N GLN A 129 12.41 -5.79 7.02
CA GLN A 129 13.30 -5.66 5.87
C GLN A 129 14.17 -6.91 5.71
N ALA A 130 14.18 -7.46 4.50
CA ALA A 130 14.93 -8.65 4.12
C ALA A 130 16.15 -8.28 3.25
N MET A 131 16.72 -7.08 3.45
CA MET A 131 17.78 -6.55 2.61
C MET A 131 19.16 -7.07 3.03
N ARG A 132 19.98 -7.41 2.04
CA ARG A 132 21.37 -7.84 2.19
C ARG A 132 22.24 -7.26 1.07
N TYR A 133 23.53 -7.06 1.32
CA TYR A 133 24.45 -6.54 0.33
C TYR A 133 25.86 -7.14 0.48
N GLY A 134 26.45 -7.56 -0.64
CA GLY A 134 27.73 -8.26 -0.66
C GLY A 134 27.69 -9.56 0.15
N LYS A 135 28.68 -9.76 1.03
CA LYS A 135 28.79 -10.95 1.90
C LYS A 135 28.04 -10.81 3.24
N LYS A 136 27.34 -9.70 3.48
CA LYS A 136 26.62 -9.47 4.74
C LYS A 136 25.28 -10.20 4.72
N GLU A 137 24.93 -10.87 5.82
CA GLU A 137 23.65 -11.55 5.98
C GLU A 137 22.46 -10.58 5.98
N LYS A 138 22.65 -9.36 6.52
CA LYS A 138 21.63 -8.31 6.57
C LYS A 138 22.23 -6.90 6.53
N ILE A 139 21.46 -5.94 6.02
CA ILE A 139 21.75 -4.51 6.15
C ILE A 139 21.20 -4.04 7.50
N ILE A 140 22.08 -3.80 8.47
CA ILE A 140 21.69 -3.43 9.86
C ILE A 140 20.85 -2.16 9.88
N ARG A 141 21.23 -1.13 9.11
CA ARG A 141 20.52 0.15 8.98
C ARG A 141 20.27 0.43 7.52
N LEU A 142 19.04 0.22 7.08
CA LEU A 142 18.63 0.59 5.73
C LEU A 142 18.34 2.09 5.71
N GLN A 143 19.20 2.83 5.02
CA GLN A 143 19.14 4.29 4.94
C GLN A 143 18.07 4.76 3.94
N ASN A 144 17.70 6.03 4.04
CA ASN A 144 16.89 6.75 3.05
C ASN A 144 15.49 6.16 2.81
N LEU A 145 14.99 5.40 3.77
CA LEU A 145 13.62 4.90 3.80
C LEU A 145 12.84 5.70 4.84
N ASN A 146 11.85 6.45 4.39
CA ASN A 146 11.09 7.36 5.24
C ASN A 146 9.97 6.64 6.01
N SER A 147 9.16 5.82 5.33
CA SER A 147 8.06 5.11 5.96
C SER A 147 7.55 3.93 5.16
N ILE A 148 6.94 2.98 5.87
CA ILE A 148 6.07 1.94 5.30
C ILE A 148 4.63 2.25 5.71
N GLY A 149 3.71 2.17 4.75
CA GLY A 149 2.28 2.29 4.96
C GLY A 149 1.55 1.03 4.52
N LEU A 150 0.41 0.80 5.14
CA LEU A 150 -0.53 -0.24 4.79
C LEU A 150 -1.89 0.42 4.53
N ARG A 151 -2.49 0.11 3.39
CA ARG A 151 -3.82 0.55 3.01
C ARG A 151 -4.66 -0.66 2.62
N ILE A 152 -5.88 -0.73 3.14
CA ILE A 152 -6.83 -1.79 2.81
C ILE A 152 -8.03 -1.16 2.12
N ILE A 153 -8.30 -1.66 0.92
CA ILE A 153 -9.32 -1.13 0.01
C ILE A 153 -10.37 -2.22 -0.17
N LYS A 154 -11.59 -1.94 0.27
CA LYS A 154 -12.76 -2.75 -0.02
C LYS A 154 -13.17 -2.56 -1.47
N LYS A 155 -13.23 -3.66 -2.22
CA LYS A 155 -13.78 -3.71 -3.58
C LYS A 155 -15.28 -3.98 -3.49
N ASN A 156 -16.06 -3.10 -4.11
CA ASN A 156 -17.47 -3.39 -4.36
C ASN A 156 -17.55 -4.26 -5.63
N LYS A 157 -18.45 -5.25 -5.62
CA LYS A 157 -18.80 -5.99 -6.83
C LYS A 157 -19.68 -5.14 -7.73
#